data_AF-A0A4Y1MYF3-F1
#
_entry.id   AF-A0A4Y1MYF3-F1
#
_cell.length_a   1.000
_cell.length_b   1.000
_cell.length_c   1.000
_cell.angle_alpha   90.00
_cell.angle_beta   90.00
_cell.angle_gamma   90.00
#
_symmetry.space_group_name_H-M   'P 1'
#
loop_
_entity.id
_entity.type
_entity.pdbx_description
1 polymer ?
#
loop_
_entity_poly.entity_id
_entity_poly.type
_entity_poly.pdbx_seq_one_letter_code
_entity_poly.pdbx_strand_id
1 'polypeptide(L)'
;MDVPHNTMSTHLGTLTRAGLIDAERHSRSIIYRARLEAVHALTSFLVKDCCGGRPEICAPLIADLSPCCPPQTVAAKEAAHD
;
A
#
# COMPACT_ATOMS: atom_id res chain seq x y z
N MET A 1 0.98 8.07 -14.47
CA MET A 1 -0.32 7.41 -14.14
C MET A 1 -1.33 7.98 -15.10
N ASP A 2 -2.00 7.13 -15.86
CA ASP A 2 -2.88 7.55 -16.95
C ASP A 2 -4.31 7.82 -16.43
N VAL A 3 -4.41 8.75 -15.47
CA VAL A 3 -5.67 9.11 -14.80
C VAL A 3 -5.76 10.63 -14.70
N PRO A 4 -6.87 11.26 -15.12
CA PRO A 4 -7.08 12.69 -14.97
C PRO A 4 -6.94 13.16 -13.50
N HIS A 5 -6.37 14.35 -13.28
CA HIS A 5 -6.01 14.83 -11.94
C HIS A 5 -7.21 14.98 -10.99
N ASN A 6 -8.37 15.41 -11.52
CA ASN A 6 -9.62 15.49 -10.76
C ASN A 6 -10.12 14.11 -10.30
N THR A 7 -9.98 13.11 -11.16
CA THR A 7 -10.32 11.71 -10.86
C THR A 7 -9.35 11.13 -9.84
N MET A 8 -8.05 11.43 -9.95
CA MET A 8 -7.05 11.00 -8.95
C MET A 8 -7.35 11.56 -7.56
N SER A 9 -7.69 12.84 -7.46
CA SER A 9 -8.08 13.47 -6.18
C SER A 9 -9.29 12.77 -5.54
N THR A 10 -10.22 12.29 -6.35
CA THR A 10 -11.40 11.54 -5.87
C THR A 10 -10.99 10.18 -5.30
N HIS A 11 -10.12 9.43 -6.00
CA HIS A 11 -9.60 8.15 -5.51
C HIS A 11 -8.83 8.30 -4.19
N LEU A 12 -7.94 9.29 -4.12
CA LEU A 12 -7.17 9.59 -2.91
C LEU A 12 -8.07 9.98 -1.74
N GLY A 13 -9.11 10.79 -2.01
CA GLY A 13 -10.13 11.13 -1.00
C GLY A 13 -10.87 9.89 -0.48
N THR A 14 -11.24 8.96 -1.36
CA THR A 14 -11.87 7.68 -0.96
C THR A 14 -10.95 6.82 -0.11
N LEU A 15 -9.68 6.65 -0.52
CA LEU A 15 -8.69 5.88 0.24
C LEU A 15 -8.40 6.49 1.62
N THR A 16 -8.39 7.82 1.71
CA THR A 16 -8.20 8.55 2.98
C THR A 16 -9.37 8.30 3.92
N ARG A 17 -10.61 8.42 3.42
CA ARG A 17 -11.83 8.12 4.21
C ARG A 17 -11.91 6.66 4.65
N ALA A 18 -11.40 5.73 3.84
CA ALA A 18 -11.29 4.32 4.19
C ALA A 18 -10.17 4.03 5.20
N GLY A 19 -9.32 5.00 5.54
CA GLY A 19 -8.20 4.83 6.48
C GLY A 19 -7.02 4.05 5.91
N LEU A 20 -6.92 3.90 4.58
CA LEU A 20 -5.84 3.16 3.92
C LEU A 20 -4.61 4.03 3.61
N ILE A 21 -4.81 5.35 3.53
CA ILE A 21 -3.74 6.31 3.32
C ILE A 21 -3.91 7.51 4.25
N ASP A 22 -2.81 8.19 4.55
CA ASP A 22 -2.79 9.51 5.18
C ASP A 22 -2.55 10.60 4.13
N ALA A 23 -3.03 11.80 4.44
CA ALA A 23 -2.87 12.99 3.62
C ALA A 23 -2.33 14.13 4.48
N GLU A 24 -1.15 14.65 4.14
CA GLU A 24 -0.49 15.73 4.86
C GLU A 24 -0.31 16.94 3.94
N ARG A 25 -0.79 18.11 4.35
CA ARG A 25 -0.68 19.32 3.55
C ARG A 25 0.66 20.00 3.77
N HIS A 26 1.47 20.09 2.72
CA HIS A 26 2.73 20.81 2.67
C HIS A 26 2.58 22.03 1.77
N SER A 27 2.14 23.15 2.36
CA SER A 27 1.86 24.41 1.65
C SER A 27 0.84 24.24 0.51
N ARG A 28 1.31 24.24 -0.75
CA ARG A 28 0.50 24.07 -1.96
C ARG A 28 0.34 22.61 -2.40
N SER A 29 1.08 21.70 -1.78
CA SER A 29 1.08 20.28 -2.10
C SER A 29 0.39 19.49 -1.00
N ILE A 30 -0.17 18.34 -1.35
CA ILE A 30 -0.63 17.33 -0.38
C ILE A 30 0.19 16.07 -0.63
N ILE A 31 0.87 15.60 0.42
CA ILE A 31 1.64 14.37 0.41
C ILE A 31 0.75 13.25 0.91
N TYR A 32 0.54 12.25 0.06
CA TYR A 32 -0.23 11.06 0.41
C TYR A 32 0.71 9.91 0.75
N ARG A 33 0.43 9.21 1.86
CA ARG A 33 1.23 8.06 2.32
C ARG A 33 0.35 6.85 2.55
N ALA A 34 0.78 5.69 2.09
CA ALA A 34 0.09 4.45 2.41
C ALA A 34 0.26 4.12 3.90
N ARG A 35 -0.85 3.80 4.57
CA ARG A 35 -0.83 3.23 5.92
C ARG A 35 -0.65 1.74 5.80
N LEU A 36 0.61 1.29 5.73
CA LEU A 36 0.94 -0.11 5.48
C LEU A 36 0.28 -1.06 6.49
N GLU A 37 0.19 -0.65 7.75
CA GLU A 37 -0.51 -1.44 8.78
C GLU A 37 -2.00 -1.66 8.44
N ALA A 38 -2.70 -0.61 7.98
CA ALA A 38 -4.11 -0.70 7.62
C ALA A 38 -4.32 -1.56 6.37
N VAL A 39 -3.45 -1.39 5.36
CA VAL A 39 -3.47 -2.20 4.14
C VAL A 39 -3.20 -3.67 4.46
N HIS A 40 -2.17 -3.95 5.27
CA HIS A 40 -1.83 -5.30 5.70
C HIS A 40 -2.95 -5.95 6.51
N ALA A 41 -3.58 -5.21 7.42
CA ALA A 41 -4.73 -5.70 8.19
C ALA A 41 -5.91 -6.05 7.27
N LEU A 42 -6.23 -5.19 6.30
CA LEU A 42 -7.28 -5.44 5.31
C LEU A 42 -6.96 -6.69 4.47
N THR A 43 -5.76 -6.78 3.91
CA THR A 43 -5.36 -7.94 3.11
C THR A 43 -5.38 -9.22 3.94
N SER A 44 -4.90 -9.17 5.19
CA SER A 44 -4.94 -10.31 6.10
C SER A 44 -6.36 -10.76 6.40
N PHE A 45 -7.27 -9.82 6.65
CA PHE A 45 -8.69 -10.12 6.84
C PHE A 45 -9.29 -10.79 5.60
N LEU A 46 -9.07 -10.21 4.42
CA LEU A 46 -9.55 -10.77 3.17
C LEU A 46 -8.99 -12.16 2.91
N VAL A 47 -7.69 -12.41 3.11
CA VAL A 47 -7.07 -13.71 2.84
C VAL A 47 -7.55 -14.78 3.84
N LYS A 48 -7.70 -14.43 5.13
CA LYS A 48 -8.22 -15.35 6.14
C LYS A 48 -9.63 -15.83 5.79
N ASP A 49 -10.48 -14.93 5.30
CA ASP A 49 -11.88 -15.22 5.01
C ASP A 49 -12.10 -15.72 3.57
N CYS A 50 -11.32 -15.25 2.59
CA CYS A 50 -11.50 -15.53 1.15
C CYS A 50 -11.38 -17.02 0.83
N CYS A 51 -10.44 -17.71 1.48
CA CYS A 51 -10.21 -19.12 1.25
C CYS A 51 -11.03 -20.03 2.19
N GLY A 52 -11.85 -19.46 3.10
CA GLY A 52 -12.62 -20.22 4.08
C GLY A 52 -11.75 -21.12 4.97
N GLY A 53 -10.54 -20.64 5.31
CA GLY A 53 -9.55 -21.43 6.06
C GLY A 53 -8.75 -22.45 5.24
N ARG A 54 -8.84 -22.43 3.90
CA ARG A 54 -8.11 -23.35 3.00
C ARG A 54 -6.85 -22.70 2.40
N PRO A 55 -5.66 -22.84 3.02
CA PRO A 55 -4.44 -22.18 2.56
C PRO A 55 -4.04 -22.53 1.12
N GLU A 56 -4.42 -23.71 0.63
CA GLU A 56 -4.12 -24.20 -0.71
C GLU A 56 -4.74 -23.35 -1.84
N ILE A 57 -5.87 -22.68 -1.61
CA ILE A 57 -6.44 -21.75 -2.61
C ILE A 57 -5.65 -20.45 -2.67
N CYS A 58 -5.15 -20.02 -1.50
CA CYS A 58 -4.42 -18.78 -1.34
C CYS A 58 -2.94 -18.94 -1.75
N ALA A 59 -2.44 -20.17 -1.91
CA ALA A 59 -1.05 -20.47 -2.25
C ALA A 59 -0.55 -19.85 -3.57
N PRO A 60 -1.31 -19.87 -4.69
CA PRO A 60 -0.90 -19.19 -5.92
C PRO A 60 -0.77 -17.67 -5.74
N LEU A 61 -1.73 -17.05 -5.04
CA LEU A 61 -1.68 -15.62 -4.73
C LEU A 61 -0.43 -15.26 -3.91
N ILE A 62 -0.09 -16.08 -2.92
CA ILE A 62 1.11 -15.87 -2.09
C ILE A 62 2.38 -16.05 -2.94
N ALA A 63 2.41 -17.02 -3.85
CA ALA A 63 3.54 -17.25 -4.74
C ALA A 63 3.77 -16.05 -5.68
N ASP A 64 2.70 -15.46 -6.22
CA ASP A 64 2.78 -14.27 -7.09
C ASP A 64 3.26 -13.02 -6.33
N LEU A 65 2.90 -12.90 -5.05
CA LEU A 65 3.30 -11.78 -4.19
C LEU A 65 4.68 -11.97 -3.55
N SER A 66 5.19 -13.21 -3.51
CA SER A 66 6.50 -13.50 -2.95
C SER A 66 7.57 -12.94 -3.88
N PRO A 67 8.43 -12.03 -3.40
CA PRO A 67 9.51 -11.53 -4.22
C PRO A 67 10.46 -12.67 -4.58
N CYS A 68 10.92 -12.70 -5.83
CA CYS A 68 11.87 -13.70 -6.31
C CYS A 68 13.24 -13.63 -5.61
N CYS A 69 13.52 -12.51 -4.94
CA CYS A 69 14.74 -12.25 -4.21
C CYS A 69 14.44 -11.67 -2.81
N PRO A 70 15.28 -11.95 -1.81
CA PRO A 70 15.13 -11.37 -0.48
C PRO A 70 15.22 -9.83 -0.52
N PRO A 71 14.52 -9.12 0.37
CA PRO A 71 14.54 -7.67 0.40
C PRO A 71 15.96 -7.16 0.65
N GLN A 72 16.48 -6.41 -0.31
CA GLN A 72 17.74 -5.68 -0.16
C GLN A 72 17.49 -4.62 0.92
N THR A 73 18.13 -4.77 2.08
CA THR A 73 18.06 -3.76 3.15
C THR A 73 18.65 -2.46 2.61
N VAL A 74 17.81 -1.48 2.30
CA VAL A 74 18.26 -0.15 1.92
C VAL A 74 18.74 0.53 3.19
N ALA A 75 20.00 0.28 3.55
CA ALA A 75 20.67 1.00 4.62
C ALA A 75 20.66 2.50 4.28
N ALA A 76 20.18 3.30 5.22
CA ALA A 76 20.00 4.73 5.12
C ALA A 76 21.23 5.43 4.49
N LYS A 77 21.07 5.91 3.25
CA LYS A 77 21.96 6.92 2.67
C LYS A 77 21.17 8.20 2.46
N GLU A 78 20.84 8.85 3.57
CA GLU A 78 20.32 10.22 3.59
C GLU A 78 21.09 11.01 4.66
N ALA A 79 22.37 11.21 4.37
CA ALA A 79 23.21 12.26 4.93
C ALA A 79 24.18 12.68 3.82
N ALA A 80 24.20 13.98 3.52
CA ALA A 80 24.96 14.66 2.45
C ALA A 80 24.24 14.81 1.10
N HIS A 81 23.31 15.77 1.04
CA HIS A 81 23.29 16.72 -0.08
C HIS A 81 23.25 18.13 0.53
N ASP A 82 24.30 18.88 0.24
CA ASP A 82 24.60 20.27 0.63
C ASP A 82 23.52 21.24 0.09
#